data_AF-A0A7S1GCE9-F1
#
_entry.id   AF-A0A7S1GCE9-F1
#
_cell.length_a   1.000
_cell.length_b   1.000
_cell.length_c   1.000
_cell.angle_alpha   90.00
_cell.angle_beta   90.00
_cell.angle_gamma   90.00
#
_symmetry.space_group_name_H-M   'P 1'
#
loop_
_entity.id
_entity.type
_entity.pdbx_description
1 polymer ?
#
loop_
_entity_poly.entity_id
_entity_poly.type
_entity_poly.pdbx_seq_one_letter_code
_entity_poly.pdbx_strand_id
1 'polypeptide(L)'
;LGITAKNAAEDAVAPVVAALAGVAPDGRIPPQAIHPACAALGAPERVHLVAAAQSGWTVDAAIKRDGFVEAAVFAEWWLAEDIAANLHAFVAASFPGAALVERQETTFRFRIAELGMPLGAAFGIVEAQKEALHMSHYSLSQTTLEEVFNSFASQQEEETGVVRGFAPAPAGVAPAAALPGVPGGVYG
;
A
#
# COMPACT_ATOMS: atom_id res chain seq x y z
N LEU A 1 4.19 -7.50 -1.71
CA LEU A 1 4.75 -6.30 -2.38
C LEU A 1 3.77 -5.14 -2.27
N GLY A 2 4.23 -3.96 -1.82
CA GLY A 2 3.47 -2.72 -1.74
C GLY A 2 3.84 -1.78 -2.89
N ILE A 3 2.88 -1.41 -3.75
CA ILE A 3 3.09 -0.40 -4.82
C ILE A 3 2.48 0.92 -4.35
N THR A 4 3.29 1.98 -4.27
CA THR A 4 2.79 3.36 -4.10
C THR A 4 2.99 4.11 -5.40
N ALA A 5 1.96 4.80 -5.89
CA ALA A 5 2.06 5.64 -7.09
C ALA A 5 1.49 7.03 -6.81
N LYS A 6 2.19 8.08 -7.23
CA LYS A 6 1.74 9.49 -7.20
C LYS A 6 1.70 10.03 -8.63
N ASN A 7 0.71 10.85 -8.98
CA ASN A 7 0.55 11.40 -10.33
C ASN A 7 0.82 12.92 -10.38
N ALA A 8 1.27 13.42 -11.53
CA ALA A 8 1.41 14.84 -11.88
C ALA A 8 0.59 15.11 -13.16
N ALA A 9 -0.62 15.66 -13.02
CA ALA A 9 -1.50 15.94 -14.15
C ALA A 9 -2.18 17.32 -14.05
N GLU A 10 -1.41 18.37 -13.74
CA GLU A 10 -1.93 19.75 -13.75
C GLU A 10 -2.25 20.24 -15.17
N ASP A 11 -1.46 19.86 -16.18
CA ASP A 11 -1.67 20.30 -17.58
C ASP A 11 -2.89 19.65 -18.27
N ALA A 12 -3.44 18.57 -17.69
CA ALA A 12 -4.55 17.83 -18.28
C ALA A 12 -5.93 18.42 -17.98
N VAL A 13 -6.02 19.43 -17.09
CA VAL A 13 -7.29 20.03 -16.66
C VAL A 13 -7.95 20.83 -17.79
N ALA A 14 -7.18 21.63 -18.54
CA ALA A 14 -7.73 22.53 -19.55
C ALA A 14 -8.50 21.81 -20.68
N PRO A 15 -8.02 20.70 -21.25
CA PRO A 15 -8.79 19.90 -22.22
C PRO A 15 -10.13 19.39 -21.67
N VAL A 16 -10.16 18.94 -20.42
CA VAL A 16 -11.39 18.45 -19.78
C VAL A 16 -12.39 19.58 -19.57
N VAL A 17 -11.92 20.75 -19.10
CA VAL A 17 -12.76 21.95 -18.98
C VAL A 17 -13.31 22.38 -20.34
N ALA A 18 -12.51 22.33 -21.40
CA ALA A 18 -12.96 22.64 -22.75
C ALA A 18 -14.05 21.67 -23.25
N ALA A 19 -13.92 20.38 -22.94
CA ALA A 19 -14.94 19.37 -23.25
C ALA A 19 -16.27 19.60 -22.49
N LEU A 20 -16.21 20.25 -21.32
CA LEU A 20 -17.37 20.59 -20.50
C LEU A 20 -18.06 21.90 -20.91
N ALA A 21 -17.50 22.68 -21.84
CA ALA A 21 -18.04 23.99 -22.23
C ALA A 21 -19.49 23.97 -22.73
N GLY A 22 -19.94 22.84 -23.33
CA GLY A 22 -21.33 22.66 -23.75
C GLY A 22 -22.31 22.42 -22.59
N VAL A 23 -21.82 21.96 -21.45
CA VAL A 23 -22.61 21.66 -20.24
C VAL A 23 -22.50 22.79 -19.20
N ALA A 24 -21.36 23.48 -19.15
CA ALA A 24 -21.05 24.58 -18.23
C ALA A 24 -20.38 25.75 -18.98
N PRO A 25 -21.14 26.54 -19.76
CA PRO A 25 -20.60 27.62 -20.58
C PRO A 25 -20.03 28.79 -19.76
N ASP A 26 -20.48 28.97 -18.52
CA ASP A 26 -19.97 29.96 -17.55
C ASP A 26 -18.90 29.37 -16.62
N GLY A 27 -18.45 28.14 -16.87
CA GLY A 27 -17.48 27.44 -16.04
C GLY A 27 -18.07 26.85 -14.76
N ARG A 28 -19.39 26.89 -14.55
CA ARG A 28 -20.03 26.34 -13.35
C ARG A 28 -20.93 25.16 -13.69
N ILE A 29 -20.76 24.07 -12.97
CA ILE A 29 -21.55 22.85 -13.14
C ILE A 29 -22.54 22.76 -11.97
N PRO A 30 -23.83 23.07 -12.19
CA PRO A 30 -24.86 22.88 -11.16
C PRO A 30 -25.21 21.39 -10.99
N PRO A 31 -25.87 20.98 -9.89
CA PRO A 31 -26.16 19.58 -9.61
C PRO A 31 -26.89 18.83 -10.73
N GLN A 32 -27.85 19.48 -11.41
CA GLN A 32 -28.56 18.88 -12.54
C GLN A 32 -27.68 18.64 -13.78
N ALA A 33 -26.53 19.30 -13.87
CA ALA A 33 -25.59 19.19 -14.97
C ALA A 33 -24.48 18.17 -14.72
N ILE A 34 -24.37 17.59 -13.52
CA ILE A 34 -23.33 16.60 -13.20
C ILE A 34 -23.45 15.33 -14.05
N HIS A 35 -24.65 14.76 -14.17
CA HIS A 35 -24.84 13.58 -15.03
C HIS A 35 -24.54 13.90 -16.52
N PRO A 36 -25.06 14.99 -17.11
CA PRO A 36 -24.64 15.44 -18.44
C PRO A 36 -23.13 15.66 -18.59
N ALA A 37 -22.45 16.23 -17.59
CA ALA A 37 -21.00 16.42 -17.59
C ALA A 37 -20.26 15.08 -17.64
N CYS A 38 -20.64 14.13 -16.79
CA CYS A 38 -20.09 12.76 -16.81
C CYS A 38 -20.34 12.07 -18.16
N ALA A 39 -21.52 12.24 -18.75
CA ALA A 39 -21.87 11.68 -20.05
C ALA A 39 -21.06 12.30 -21.20
N ALA A 40 -20.84 13.62 -21.18
CA ALA A 40 -20.03 14.32 -22.17
C ALA A 40 -18.57 13.85 -22.18
N LEU A 41 -18.06 13.41 -21.03
CA LEU A 41 -16.72 12.86 -20.88
C LEU A 41 -16.67 11.32 -21.04
N GLY A 42 -17.80 10.67 -21.33
CA GLY A 42 -17.85 9.26 -21.73
C GLY A 42 -18.00 8.22 -20.61
N ALA A 43 -18.23 8.65 -19.36
CA ALA A 43 -18.41 7.75 -18.22
C ALA A 43 -19.57 8.23 -17.31
N PRO A 44 -20.84 8.12 -17.77
CA PRO A 44 -22.01 8.64 -17.05
C PRO A 44 -22.20 8.03 -15.66
N GLU A 45 -21.77 6.79 -15.45
CA GLU A 45 -21.84 6.07 -14.17
C GLU A 45 -21.01 6.73 -13.07
N ARG A 46 -20.02 7.57 -13.41
CA ARG A 46 -19.22 8.29 -12.42
C ARG A 46 -20.02 9.30 -11.60
N VAL A 47 -21.24 9.63 -12.02
CA VAL A 47 -22.18 10.41 -11.17
C VAL A 47 -22.36 9.78 -9.78
N HIS A 48 -22.29 8.44 -9.66
CA HIS A 48 -22.44 7.73 -8.40
C HIS A 48 -21.24 7.90 -7.44
N LEU A 49 -20.10 8.34 -7.99
CA LEU A 49 -18.89 8.63 -7.22
C LEU A 49 -18.90 10.07 -6.67
N VAL A 50 -19.84 10.93 -7.09
CA VAL A 50 -20.05 12.27 -6.56
C VAL A 50 -20.85 12.19 -5.26
N ALA A 51 -20.19 11.75 -4.19
CA ALA A 51 -20.78 11.63 -2.87
C ALA A 51 -19.71 11.77 -1.78
N ALA A 52 -20.10 12.24 -0.60
CA ALA A 52 -19.20 12.41 0.55
C ALA A 52 -18.43 11.13 0.96
N ALA A 53 -19.01 9.95 0.74
CA ALA A 53 -18.37 8.66 1.05
C ALA A 53 -17.53 8.10 -0.11
N GLN A 54 -17.41 8.83 -1.20
CA GLN A 54 -16.76 8.42 -2.44
C GLN A 54 -15.67 9.43 -2.81
N SER A 55 -14.99 9.18 -3.91
CA SER A 55 -13.86 10.01 -4.37
C SER A 55 -14.29 11.40 -4.83
N GLY A 56 -15.55 11.59 -5.25
CA GLY A 56 -16.12 12.87 -5.65
C GLY A 56 -16.65 13.73 -4.50
N TRP A 57 -16.16 13.50 -3.27
CA TRP A 57 -16.57 14.27 -2.09
C TRP A 57 -16.35 15.78 -2.24
N THR A 58 -15.27 16.22 -2.91
CA THR A 58 -14.99 17.65 -3.16
C THR A 58 -16.06 18.27 -4.04
N VAL A 59 -16.49 17.54 -5.07
CA VAL A 59 -17.55 17.95 -5.98
C VAL A 59 -18.89 18.02 -5.24
N ASP A 60 -19.23 16.99 -4.46
CA ASP A 60 -20.45 16.94 -3.64
C ASP A 60 -20.50 18.09 -2.60
N ALA A 61 -19.37 18.37 -1.94
CA ALA A 61 -19.25 19.44 -0.96
C ALA A 61 -19.41 20.83 -1.60
N ALA A 62 -18.79 21.07 -2.77
CA ALA A 62 -18.94 22.32 -3.50
C ALA A 62 -20.40 22.57 -3.91
N ILE A 63 -21.07 21.54 -4.47
CA ILE A 63 -22.48 21.62 -4.85
C ILE A 63 -23.37 21.95 -3.65
N LYS A 64 -23.16 21.31 -2.49
CA LYS A 64 -23.95 21.55 -1.28
C LYS A 64 -23.73 22.94 -0.69
N ARG A 65 -22.52 23.49 -0.80
CA ARG A 65 -22.15 24.79 -0.25
C ARG A 65 -22.58 25.94 -1.15
N ASP A 66 -22.26 25.85 -2.44
CA ASP A 66 -22.32 26.97 -3.37
C ASP A 66 -23.44 26.81 -4.42
N GLY A 67 -24.06 25.63 -4.50
CA GLY A 67 -25.07 25.30 -5.52
C GLY A 67 -24.48 24.88 -6.87
N PHE A 68 -23.15 24.86 -7.00
CA PHE A 68 -22.41 24.45 -8.18
C PHE A 68 -21.00 23.99 -7.80
N VAL A 69 -20.32 23.33 -8.74
CA VAL A 69 -18.87 23.13 -8.70
C VAL A 69 -18.23 23.88 -9.87
N GLU A 70 -17.07 24.49 -9.66
CA GLU A 70 -16.29 25.08 -10.76
C GLU A 70 -15.80 23.96 -11.69
N ALA A 71 -15.85 24.18 -13.00
CA ALA A 71 -15.52 23.16 -14.01
C ALA A 71 -14.08 22.65 -13.86
N ALA A 72 -13.15 23.52 -13.41
CA ALA A 72 -11.78 23.12 -13.10
C ALA A 72 -11.73 22.10 -11.95
N VAL A 73 -12.47 22.32 -10.86
CA VAL A 73 -12.52 21.40 -9.72
C VAL A 73 -13.15 20.06 -10.10
N PHE A 74 -14.20 20.10 -10.93
CA PHE A 74 -14.77 18.86 -11.48
C PHE A 74 -13.78 18.14 -12.39
N ALA A 75 -13.05 18.87 -13.24
CA ALA A 75 -12.04 18.30 -14.14
C ALA A 75 -10.86 17.68 -13.38
N GLU A 76 -10.38 18.30 -12.31
CA GLU A 76 -9.37 17.72 -11.41
C GLU A 76 -9.82 16.38 -10.83
N TRP A 77 -11.04 16.33 -10.30
CA TRP A 77 -11.63 15.08 -9.81
C TRP A 77 -11.77 14.05 -10.93
N TRP A 78 -12.26 14.46 -12.10
CA TRP A 78 -12.45 13.58 -13.25
C TRP A 78 -11.15 12.91 -13.68
N LEU A 79 -10.07 13.69 -13.80
CA LEU A 79 -8.75 13.18 -14.16
C LEU A 79 -8.22 12.21 -13.10
N ALA A 80 -8.45 12.51 -11.82
CA ALA A 80 -8.09 11.58 -10.75
C ALA A 80 -8.82 10.22 -10.87
N GLU A 81 -10.07 10.21 -11.35
CA GLU A 81 -10.80 8.95 -11.65
C GLU A 81 -10.26 8.23 -12.89
N ASP A 82 -9.93 8.95 -13.96
CA ASP A 82 -9.30 8.33 -15.14
C ASP A 82 -7.99 7.65 -14.77
N ILE A 83 -7.18 8.33 -13.96
CA ILE A 83 -5.92 7.80 -13.44
C ILE A 83 -6.17 6.57 -12.57
N ALA A 84 -7.14 6.64 -11.65
CA ALA A 84 -7.48 5.52 -10.78
C ALA A 84 -7.90 4.29 -11.59
N ALA A 85 -8.75 4.48 -12.60
CA ALA A 85 -9.22 3.42 -13.48
C ALA A 85 -8.08 2.80 -14.28
N ASN A 86 -7.22 3.63 -14.89
CA ASN A 86 -6.07 3.17 -15.67
C ASN A 86 -5.06 2.41 -14.82
N LEU A 87 -4.76 2.93 -13.63
CA LEU A 87 -3.83 2.28 -12.69
C LEU A 87 -4.40 0.95 -12.18
N HIS A 88 -5.70 0.91 -11.86
CA HIS A 88 -6.35 -0.33 -11.45
C HIS A 88 -6.34 -1.38 -12.56
N ALA A 89 -6.64 -0.99 -13.80
CA ALA A 89 -6.57 -1.89 -14.96
C ALA A 89 -5.15 -2.43 -15.19
N PHE A 90 -4.15 -1.55 -15.13
CA PHE A 90 -2.74 -1.93 -15.24
C PHE A 90 -2.33 -2.92 -14.14
N VAL A 91 -2.61 -2.58 -12.88
CA VAL A 91 -2.23 -3.44 -11.74
C VAL A 91 -2.94 -4.79 -11.82
N ALA A 92 -4.21 -4.83 -12.19
CA ALA A 92 -4.95 -6.08 -12.35
C ALA A 92 -4.38 -6.96 -13.47
N ALA A 93 -3.88 -6.37 -14.56
CA ALA A 93 -3.27 -7.09 -15.67
C ALA A 93 -1.84 -7.56 -15.37
N SER A 94 -1.03 -6.72 -14.72
CA SER A 94 0.39 -6.98 -14.47
C SER A 94 0.65 -7.79 -13.20
N PHE A 95 -0.22 -7.66 -12.20
CA PHE A 95 -0.04 -8.27 -10.88
C PHE A 95 -1.35 -8.96 -10.42
N PRO A 96 -1.63 -10.17 -10.91
CA PRO A 96 -2.77 -10.94 -10.46
C PRO A 96 -2.77 -11.10 -8.93
N GLY A 97 -3.92 -10.87 -8.28
CA GLY A 97 -4.03 -10.90 -6.83
C GLY A 97 -3.57 -9.63 -6.10
N ALA A 98 -3.23 -8.56 -6.84
CA ALA A 98 -3.08 -7.24 -6.28
C ALA A 98 -4.42 -6.73 -5.73
N ALA A 99 -4.42 -6.25 -4.49
CA ALA A 99 -5.56 -5.61 -3.86
C ALA A 99 -5.23 -4.15 -3.54
N LEU A 100 -6.13 -3.22 -3.88
CA LEU A 100 -6.03 -1.83 -3.43
C LEU A 100 -6.26 -1.78 -1.92
N VAL A 101 -5.25 -1.33 -1.18
CA VAL A 101 -5.29 -1.18 0.29
C VAL A 101 -5.72 0.22 0.68
N GLU A 102 -5.27 1.22 -0.08
CA GLU A 102 -5.54 2.61 0.23
C GLU A 102 -5.56 3.46 -1.04
N ARG A 103 -6.49 4.42 -1.07
CA ARG A 103 -6.54 5.51 -2.02
C ARG A 103 -6.68 6.82 -1.25
N GLN A 104 -5.71 7.71 -1.41
CA GLN A 104 -5.77 9.08 -0.89
C GLN A 104 -5.55 10.05 -2.03
N GLU A 105 -6.59 10.75 -2.46
CA GLU A 105 -6.57 11.66 -3.62
C GLU A 105 -6.00 10.96 -4.88
N THR A 106 -4.74 11.24 -5.21
CA THR A 106 -3.98 10.70 -6.35
C THR A 106 -2.87 9.73 -5.94
N THR A 107 -2.83 9.34 -4.66
CA THR A 107 -1.91 8.35 -4.11
C THR A 107 -2.62 7.01 -3.94
N PHE A 108 -2.03 5.96 -4.51
CA PHE A 108 -2.61 4.61 -4.48
C PHE A 108 -1.64 3.64 -3.86
N ARG A 109 -2.14 2.76 -2.99
CA ARG A 109 -1.37 1.71 -2.33
C ARG A 109 -1.95 0.34 -2.67
N PHE A 110 -1.20 -0.49 -3.38
CA PHE A 110 -1.60 -1.86 -3.68
C PHE A 110 -0.79 -2.86 -2.88
N ARG A 111 -1.42 -3.93 -2.42
CA ARG A 111 -0.77 -5.09 -1.80
C ARG A 111 -0.92 -6.31 -2.70
N ILE A 112 0.21 -6.92 -3.00
CA ILE A 112 0.29 -8.18 -3.74
C ILE A 112 0.80 -9.24 -2.76
N ALA A 113 0.00 -10.29 -2.55
CA ALA A 113 0.32 -11.38 -1.62
C ALA A 113 1.48 -12.24 -2.16
N GLU A 114 1.40 -12.66 -3.41
CA GLU A 114 2.43 -13.44 -4.09
C GLU A 114 2.76 -12.78 -5.42
N LEU A 115 4.00 -12.32 -5.58
CA LEU A 115 4.40 -11.57 -6.78
C LEU A 115 4.57 -12.47 -8.00
N GLY A 116 4.85 -13.76 -7.80
CA GLY A 116 5.08 -14.75 -8.86
C GLY A 116 6.30 -14.46 -9.76
N MET A 117 7.05 -13.40 -9.50
CA MET A 117 8.22 -12.96 -10.27
C MET A 117 9.24 -12.23 -9.38
N PRO A 118 10.51 -12.10 -9.82
CA PRO A 118 11.50 -11.31 -9.11
C PRO A 118 11.11 -9.84 -8.99
N LEU A 119 11.47 -9.19 -7.88
CA LEU A 119 11.20 -7.78 -7.63
C LEU A 119 11.72 -6.87 -8.76
N GLY A 120 12.92 -7.17 -9.29
CA GLY A 120 13.49 -6.41 -10.42
C GLY A 120 12.66 -6.50 -11.71
N ALA A 121 11.99 -7.62 -11.96
CA ALA A 121 11.08 -7.76 -13.10
C ALA A 121 9.81 -6.91 -12.90
N ALA A 122 9.27 -6.89 -11.68
CA ALA A 122 8.14 -6.02 -11.32
C ALA A 122 8.48 -4.53 -11.47
N PHE A 123 9.69 -4.12 -11.07
CA PHE A 123 10.20 -2.76 -11.33
C PHE A 123 10.19 -2.44 -12.83
N GLY A 124 10.70 -3.34 -13.67
CA GLY A 124 10.71 -3.15 -15.13
C GLY A 124 9.32 -2.96 -15.74
N ILE A 125 8.32 -3.73 -15.26
CA ILE A 125 6.94 -3.62 -15.73
C ILE A 125 6.33 -2.25 -15.36
N VAL A 126 6.55 -1.79 -14.13
CA VAL A 126 6.04 -0.48 -13.68
C VAL A 126 6.77 0.67 -14.37
N GLU A 127 8.09 0.58 -14.53
CA GLU A 127 8.88 1.60 -15.22
C GLU A 127 8.46 1.75 -16.68
N ALA A 128 8.23 0.64 -17.40
CA ALA A 128 7.81 0.66 -18.79
C ALA A 128 6.45 1.35 -19.00
N GLN A 129 5.59 1.35 -17.98
CA GLN A 129 4.24 1.92 -18.04
C GLN A 129 4.13 3.29 -17.35
N LYS A 130 5.20 3.77 -16.71
CA LYS A 130 5.21 4.99 -15.90
C LYS A 130 4.76 6.24 -16.67
N GLU A 131 5.31 6.46 -17.86
CA GLU A 131 4.95 7.61 -18.71
C GLU A 131 3.49 7.52 -19.19
N ALA A 132 3.07 6.33 -19.62
CA ALA A 132 1.71 6.09 -20.11
C ALA A 132 0.63 6.21 -19.03
N LEU A 133 0.98 6.03 -17.75
CA LEU A 133 0.09 6.22 -16.61
C LEU A 133 0.25 7.59 -15.93
N HIS A 134 1.10 8.47 -16.48
CA HIS A 134 1.45 9.78 -15.91
C HIS A 134 1.95 9.70 -14.46
N MET A 135 2.63 8.61 -14.08
CA MET A 135 3.12 8.42 -12.73
C MET A 135 4.38 9.27 -12.49
N SER A 136 4.32 10.19 -11.53
CA SER A 136 5.47 11.04 -11.15
C SER A 136 6.48 10.28 -10.29
N HIS A 137 5.98 9.49 -9.35
CA HIS A 137 6.81 8.66 -8.48
C HIS A 137 6.12 7.33 -8.20
N TYR A 138 6.91 6.26 -8.13
CA TYR A 138 6.45 5.01 -7.56
C TYR A 138 7.51 4.38 -6.66
N SER A 139 7.03 3.56 -5.73
CA SER A 139 7.85 2.74 -4.87
C SER A 139 7.28 1.32 -4.82
N LEU A 140 8.17 0.33 -4.97
CA LEU A 140 7.87 -1.07 -4.70
C LEU A 140 8.61 -1.48 -3.44
N SER A 141 7.88 -1.86 -2.41
CA SER A 141 8.46 -2.35 -1.15
C SER A 141 8.00 -3.76 -0.86
N GLN A 142 8.94 -4.66 -0.58
CA GLN A 142 8.60 -5.96 0.00
C GLN A 142 8.36 -5.74 1.49
N THR A 143 7.13 -5.94 1.95
CA THR A 143 6.83 -5.92 3.39
C THR A 143 7.06 -7.31 3.93
N THR A 144 8.26 -7.66 4.36
CA THR A 144 8.47 -8.93 5.05
C THR A 144 9.34 -8.79 6.28
N LEU A 145 8.75 -8.22 7.33
CA LEU A 145 9.25 -8.45 8.69
C LEU A 145 9.14 -9.95 9.04
N GLU A 146 8.18 -10.69 8.46
CA GLU A 146 8.00 -12.14 8.60
C GLU A 146 8.96 -13.01 7.78
N GLU A 147 9.44 -12.61 6.59
CA GLU A 147 10.54 -13.35 5.93
C GLU A 147 11.89 -13.01 6.56
N VAL A 148 12.07 -11.78 7.05
CA VAL A 148 13.22 -11.44 7.89
C VAL A 148 13.16 -12.23 9.20
N PHE A 149 12.00 -12.31 9.87
CA PHE A 149 11.81 -13.15 11.07
C PHE A 149 11.98 -14.65 10.75
N ASN A 150 11.37 -15.16 9.70
CA ASN A 150 11.47 -16.57 9.29
C ASN A 150 12.88 -16.93 8.81
N SER A 151 13.63 -15.99 8.21
CA SER A 151 15.05 -16.16 7.85
C SER A 151 15.96 -16.11 9.09
N PHE A 152 15.68 -15.23 10.05
CA PHE A 152 16.39 -15.20 11.35
C PHE A 152 16.08 -16.43 12.21
N ALA A 153 14.86 -16.98 12.12
CA ALA A 153 14.45 -18.19 12.81
C ALA A 153 14.98 -19.47 12.12
N SER A 154 15.03 -19.50 10.78
CA SER A 154 15.55 -20.65 10.02
C SER A 154 17.07 -20.76 10.01
N GLN A 155 17.80 -19.67 10.29
CA GLN A 155 19.27 -19.67 10.44
C GLN A 155 19.76 -20.09 11.85
N GLN A 156 18.88 -20.47 12.78
CA GLN A 156 19.26 -20.92 14.12
C GLN A 156 19.13 -22.43 14.36
N GLU A 157 18.72 -23.23 13.38
CA GLU A 157 18.52 -24.69 13.56
C GLU A 157 19.56 -25.62 12.92
N GLU A 158 20.72 -25.14 12.46
CA GLU A 158 21.75 -26.05 11.94
C GLU A 158 23.19 -25.73 12.36
N GLU A 159 23.43 -25.63 13.67
CA GLU A 159 24.71 -26.06 14.27
C GLU A 159 24.47 -26.73 15.63
N THR A 160 23.73 -27.84 15.68
CA THR A 160 23.96 -28.84 16.74
C THR A 160 25.24 -29.61 16.41
N GLY A 161 26.37 -28.90 16.45
CA GLY A 161 27.67 -29.51 16.60
C GLY A 161 27.65 -30.33 17.89
N VAL A 162 27.80 -31.65 17.75
CA VAL A 162 27.90 -32.58 18.87
C VAL A 162 29.07 -32.17 19.76
N VAL A 163 28.80 -31.44 20.85
CA VAL A 163 29.80 -31.23 21.90
C VAL A 163 29.87 -32.53 22.71
N ARG A 164 30.83 -33.39 22.33
CA ARG A 164 31.30 -34.49 23.18
C ARG A 164 31.84 -33.89 24.49
N GLY A 165 31.06 -33.97 25.56
CA GLY A 165 31.50 -33.42 26.84
C GLY A 165 30.54 -33.59 27.99
N PHE A 166 29.96 -34.78 28.19
CA PHE A 166 29.43 -35.13 29.51
C PHE A 166 29.49 -36.64 29.70
N ALA A 167 30.53 -37.11 30.41
CA ALA A 167 30.53 -38.45 30.96
C ALA A 167 29.68 -38.45 32.24
N PRO A 168 28.63 -39.28 32.36
CA PRO A 168 27.97 -39.46 33.64
C PRO A 168 28.86 -40.32 34.54
N ALA A 169 29.19 -39.81 35.73
CA ALA A 169 29.83 -40.60 36.77
C ALA A 169 28.85 -41.67 37.29
N PRO A 170 29.31 -42.91 37.58
CA PRO A 170 28.43 -44.00 37.97
C PRO A 170 27.92 -43.86 39.41
N ALA A 171 26.64 -44.18 39.61
CA ALA A 171 26.02 -44.34 40.92
C ALA A 171 26.43 -45.68 41.55
N GLY A 172 26.90 -45.66 42.80
CA GLY A 172 27.20 -46.87 43.58
C GLY A 172 27.51 -46.60 45.06
N VAL A 173 26.48 -46.75 45.92
CA VAL A 173 26.41 -47.36 47.28
C VAL A 173 27.68 -47.29 48.18
N ALA A 174 27.70 -46.74 49.41
CA ALA A 174 27.18 -47.29 50.69
C ALA A 174 27.51 -46.34 51.91
N PRO A 175 27.09 -46.62 53.17
CA PRO A 175 26.65 -45.62 54.17
C PRO A 175 27.55 -45.30 55.40
N ALA A 176 27.12 -44.29 56.15
CA ALA A 176 27.18 -44.04 57.61
C ALA A 176 28.52 -44.02 58.40
N ALA A 177 28.83 -42.86 59.01
CA ALA A 177 29.38 -42.75 60.38
C ALA A 177 29.35 -41.29 60.89
N ALA A 178 29.09 -41.13 62.19
CA ALA A 178 28.86 -39.87 62.90
C ALA A 178 30.13 -39.26 63.56
N LEU A 179 30.19 -37.92 63.57
CA LEU A 179 30.74 -36.97 64.59
C LEU A 179 32.19 -37.14 65.15
N PRO A 180 32.76 -36.16 65.89
CA PRO A 180 32.69 -34.69 65.80
C PRO A 180 34.10 -34.03 65.87
N GLY A 181 34.19 -32.70 65.78
CA GLY A 181 35.27 -31.95 66.46
C GLY A 181 35.89 -30.81 65.66
N VAL A 182 35.36 -29.60 65.83
CA VAL A 182 36.10 -28.35 65.56
C VAL A 182 36.62 -27.84 66.90
N PRO A 183 37.91 -27.52 67.02
CA PRO A 183 38.36 -26.47 67.92
C PRO A 183 38.80 -25.26 67.10
N GLY A 184 38.12 -24.13 67.35
CA GLY A 184 38.63 -22.82 66.99
C GLY A 184 39.93 -22.53 67.75
N GLY A 185 40.87 -21.88 67.07
CA GLY A 185 42.17 -21.49 67.62
C GLY A 185 42.72 -20.29 66.88
N VAL A 186 42.76 -19.18 67.60
CA VAL A 186 43.18 -17.81 67.24
C VAL A 186 44.69 -17.72 67.07
N TYR A 187 45.18 -16.97 66.08
CA TYR A 187 46.45 -16.21 66.08
C TYR A 187 46.34 -15.17 64.95
N GLY A 188 46.62 -13.88 65.09
CA GLY A 188 47.08 -13.03 66.19
C GLY A 188 47.01 -11.58 65.74
#